data_AF-A0A929CIM2-F1
#
_entry.id   AF-A0A929CIM2-F1
#
_cell.length_a   1.000
_cell.length_b   1.000
_cell.length_c   1.000
_cell.angle_alpha   90.00
_cell.angle_beta   90.00
_cell.angle_gamma   90.00
#
_symmetry.space_group_name_H-M   'P 1'
#
loop_
_entity.id
_entity.type
_entity.pdbx_description
1 polymer ?
#
loop_
_entity_poly.entity_id
_entity_poly.type
_entity_poly.pdbx_seq_one_letter_code
_entity_poly.pdbx_strand_id
1 'polypeptide(L)'
;STLPNNPNTGQQFTPQQFLDYFRRNINDFVDGTTFEPYCEISAICQQETDLWNSSNPLSAIIKLDIPINDGVVVCAEYNSNYWRFMTIEAPYDNSHPVTGTRQFGIEQNTDGSYNIYVRGVDRFSSYIQGAVADLFLSDPFAFADDLWESFQEKTNTFINANGGLSLINTPIHNRPDWGKVKDVLQGNRPISDLGCN
;
A
#
# COMPACT_ATOMS: atom_id res chain seq x y z
N SER A 1 12.89 16.48 7.26
CA SER A 1 12.40 16.57 5.88
C SER A 1 11.62 17.86 5.69
N THR A 2 11.88 18.58 4.59
CA THR A 2 11.04 19.69 4.11
C THR A 2 10.17 19.17 2.98
N LEU A 3 8.90 19.60 2.95
CA LEU A 3 7.97 19.21 1.89
C LEU A 3 8.38 19.80 0.54
N PRO A 4 8.07 19.10 -0.57
CA PRO A 4 8.38 19.59 -1.90
C PRO A 4 7.51 20.78 -2.32
N ASN A 5 7.97 21.48 -3.35
CA ASN A 5 7.15 22.42 -4.10
C ASN A 5 6.22 21.67 -5.04
N ASN A 6 5.01 22.19 -5.17
CA ASN A 6 4.03 21.72 -6.12
C ASN A 6 4.52 22.03 -7.55
N PRO A 7 4.71 21.03 -8.41
CA PRO A 7 5.22 21.23 -9.77
C PRO A 7 4.35 22.19 -10.62
N ASN A 8 3.04 22.24 -10.33
CA ASN A 8 2.09 23.05 -11.08
C ASN A 8 2.03 24.51 -10.65
N THR A 9 2.43 24.83 -9.40
CA THR A 9 2.29 26.19 -8.85
C THR A 9 3.60 26.80 -8.36
N GLY A 10 4.65 26.00 -8.20
CA GLY A 10 5.92 26.40 -7.62
C GLY A 10 5.88 26.69 -6.11
N GLN A 11 4.71 26.62 -5.47
CA GLN A 11 4.54 26.84 -4.05
C GLN A 11 4.82 25.57 -3.25
N GLN A 12 5.41 25.70 -2.06
CA GLN A 12 5.61 24.56 -1.16
C GLN A 12 4.27 23.96 -0.77
N PHE A 13 4.17 22.63 -0.84
CA PHE A 13 2.97 21.93 -0.37
C PHE A 13 2.78 22.09 1.14
N THR A 14 1.54 22.24 1.58
CA THR A 14 1.16 21.86 2.95
C THR A 14 1.13 20.32 3.07
N PRO A 15 1.16 19.75 4.30
CA PRO A 15 1.09 18.30 4.48
C PRO A 15 -0.12 17.66 3.80
N GLN A 16 -1.30 18.25 3.99
CA GLN A 16 -2.53 17.76 3.38
C GLN A 16 -2.49 17.88 1.85
N GLN A 17 -1.99 19.00 1.31
CA GLN A 17 -1.90 19.15 -0.14
C GLN A 17 -0.95 18.14 -0.78
N PHE A 18 0.17 17.83 -0.11
CA PHE A 18 1.09 16.82 -0.58
C PHE A 18 0.47 15.42 -0.51
N LEU A 19 -0.24 15.10 0.57
CA LEU A 19 -0.95 13.84 0.73
C LEU A 19 -2.04 13.66 -0.36
N ASP A 20 -2.81 14.71 -0.67
CA ASP A 20 -3.82 14.69 -1.74
C ASP A 20 -3.20 14.66 -3.15
N TYR A 21 -2.03 15.28 -3.34
CA TYR A 21 -1.27 15.18 -4.58
C TYR A 21 -0.78 13.74 -4.79
N PHE A 22 -0.12 13.17 -3.78
CA PHE A 22 0.34 11.80 -3.79
C PHE A 22 -0.80 10.84 -4.10
N ARG A 23 -1.93 10.94 -3.40
CA ARG A 23 -3.10 10.07 -3.59
C ARG A 23 -3.59 10.03 -5.05
N ARG A 24 -3.74 11.20 -5.68
CA ARG A 24 -4.25 11.31 -7.05
C ARG A 24 -3.24 10.91 -8.12
N ASN A 25 -1.97 10.85 -7.76
CA ASN A 25 -0.87 10.49 -8.66
C ASN A 25 -0.15 9.23 -8.18
N ILE A 26 -0.80 8.37 -7.38
CA ILE A 26 -0.14 7.26 -6.67
C ILE A 26 0.65 6.33 -7.59
N ASN A 27 0.22 6.18 -8.85
CA ASN A 27 0.89 5.38 -9.87
C ASN A 27 2.27 5.93 -10.26
N ASP A 28 2.52 7.23 -10.08
CA ASP A 28 3.83 7.84 -10.27
C ASP A 28 4.78 7.56 -9.10
N PHE A 29 4.25 7.04 -7.99
CA PHE A 29 4.97 6.79 -6.75
C PHE A 29 5.17 5.31 -6.46
N VAL A 30 4.71 4.39 -7.30
CA VAL A 30 4.85 2.95 -7.09
C VAL A 30 5.29 2.24 -8.36
N ASP A 31 5.84 1.04 -8.24
CA ASP A 31 6.15 0.13 -9.35
C ASP A 31 5.40 -1.19 -9.19
N GLY A 32 5.15 -1.89 -10.31
CA GLY A 32 4.61 -3.25 -10.31
C GLY A 32 3.12 -3.38 -9.98
N THR A 33 2.44 -2.31 -9.58
CA THR A 33 0.98 -2.27 -9.37
C THR A 33 0.41 -0.96 -9.86
N THR A 34 -0.79 -0.98 -10.44
CA THR A 34 -1.54 0.24 -10.74
C THR A 34 -2.79 0.35 -9.87
N PHE A 35 -3.15 1.58 -9.53
CA PHE A 35 -4.33 1.95 -8.76
C PHE A 35 -5.29 2.70 -9.68
N GLU A 36 -6.48 2.17 -9.85
CA GLU A 36 -7.51 2.76 -10.71
C GLU A 36 -8.88 2.75 -10.03
N PRO A 37 -9.75 3.75 -10.31
CA PRO A 37 -11.15 3.66 -9.89
C PRO A 37 -11.78 2.36 -10.36
N TYR A 38 -12.54 1.70 -9.49
CA TYR A 38 -13.15 0.42 -9.84
C TYR A 38 -14.25 0.63 -10.91
N CYS A 39 -13.98 0.09 -12.10
CA CYS A 39 -14.80 0.33 -13.30
C CYS A 39 -15.35 -0.96 -13.95
N GLU A 40 -15.19 -2.12 -13.30
CA GLU A 40 -15.71 -3.41 -13.79
C GLU A 40 -17.25 -3.41 -13.92
N ILE A 41 -17.92 -2.56 -13.14
CA ILE A 41 -19.35 -2.26 -13.27
C ILE A 41 -19.50 -0.87 -13.88
N SER A 42 -19.83 -0.81 -15.17
CA SER A 42 -19.91 0.46 -15.92
C SER A 42 -20.87 1.48 -15.31
N ALA A 43 -21.91 1.02 -14.59
CA ALA A 43 -22.89 1.89 -13.92
C ALA A 43 -22.31 2.72 -12.77
N ILE A 44 -21.20 2.30 -12.16
CA ILE A 44 -20.55 3.01 -11.04
C ILE A 44 -19.19 3.63 -11.42
N CYS A 45 -18.63 3.29 -12.58
CA CYS A 45 -17.28 3.73 -12.98
C CYS A 45 -17.09 5.25 -12.89
N GLN A 46 -18.04 6.05 -13.38
CA GLN A 46 -17.95 7.51 -13.28
C GLN A 46 -18.04 7.99 -11.82
N GLN A 47 -18.92 7.39 -11.02
CA GLN A 47 -19.06 7.71 -9.61
C GLN A 47 -17.76 7.43 -8.84
N GLU A 48 -17.14 6.27 -9.05
CA GLU A 48 -15.88 5.91 -8.39
C GLU A 48 -14.72 6.80 -8.88
N THR A 49 -14.71 7.16 -10.16
CA THR A 49 -13.73 8.11 -10.72
C THR A 49 -13.87 9.50 -10.10
N ASP A 50 -15.08 10.01 -9.99
CA ASP A 50 -15.35 11.33 -9.39
C ASP A 50 -15.03 11.33 -7.90
N LEU A 51 -15.43 10.27 -7.18
CA LEU A 51 -15.19 10.12 -5.75
C LEU A 51 -13.69 10.01 -5.44
N TRP A 52 -12.96 9.20 -6.21
CA TRP A 52 -11.50 9.13 -6.09
C TRP A 52 -10.84 10.47 -6.40
N ASN A 53 -11.31 11.25 -7.37
CA ASN A 53 -10.70 12.54 -7.68
C ASN A 53 -11.16 13.70 -6.77
N SER A 54 -12.17 13.47 -5.93
CA SER A 54 -12.74 14.47 -5.03
C SER A 54 -11.79 14.87 -3.89
N SER A 55 -12.19 15.90 -3.12
CA SER A 55 -11.53 16.29 -1.88
C SER A 55 -11.82 15.38 -0.68
N ASN A 56 -12.72 14.39 -0.84
CA ASN A 56 -13.01 13.41 0.19
C ASN A 56 -13.24 12.02 -0.47
N PRO A 57 -12.18 11.22 -0.61
CA PRO A 57 -12.24 9.91 -1.26
C PRO A 57 -12.88 8.82 -0.38
N LEU A 58 -13.43 9.16 0.80
CA LEU A 58 -14.07 8.18 1.68
C LEU A 58 -15.10 7.37 0.89
N SER A 59 -15.07 6.06 1.04
CA SER A 59 -15.84 5.04 0.30
C SER A 59 -15.47 4.82 -1.17
N ALA A 60 -14.50 5.53 -1.74
CA ALA A 60 -14.01 5.23 -3.08
C ALA A 60 -13.47 3.80 -3.16
N ILE A 61 -13.88 3.07 -4.20
CA ILE A 61 -13.45 1.72 -4.50
C ILE A 61 -12.36 1.79 -5.58
N ILE A 62 -11.22 1.18 -5.28
CA ILE A 62 -10.03 1.19 -6.11
C ILE A 62 -9.66 -0.25 -6.46
N LYS A 63 -9.48 -0.50 -7.75
CA LYS A 63 -8.90 -1.72 -8.27
C LYS A 63 -7.38 -1.57 -8.30
N LEU A 64 -6.72 -2.65 -7.90
CA LEU A 64 -5.28 -2.83 -7.92
C LEU A 64 -4.96 -3.88 -8.99
N ASP A 65 -4.25 -3.48 -10.04
CA ASP A 65 -3.66 -4.42 -10.99
C ASP A 65 -2.40 -5.00 -10.36
N ILE A 66 -2.53 -6.16 -9.72
CA ILE A 66 -1.44 -6.85 -9.05
C ILE A 66 -1.04 -8.03 -9.95
N PRO A 67 0.26 -8.22 -10.23
CA PRO A 67 0.72 -9.36 -11.02
C PRO A 67 0.13 -10.67 -10.49
N ILE A 68 -0.41 -11.49 -11.39
CA ILE A 68 -1.07 -12.78 -11.15
C ILE A 68 -2.53 -12.64 -10.69
N ASN A 69 -2.87 -11.65 -9.86
CA ASN A 69 -4.19 -11.60 -9.27
C ASN A 69 -4.61 -10.20 -8.79
N ASP A 70 -5.51 -9.57 -9.53
CA ASP A 70 -6.11 -8.28 -9.19
C ASP A 70 -6.71 -8.26 -7.77
N GLY A 71 -6.73 -7.06 -7.19
CA GLY A 71 -7.21 -6.84 -5.84
C GLY A 71 -8.11 -5.62 -5.77
N VAL A 72 -9.12 -5.64 -4.90
CA VAL A 72 -10.00 -4.49 -4.69
C VAL A 72 -9.88 -3.97 -3.27
N VAL A 73 -9.77 -2.65 -3.14
CA VAL A 73 -9.75 -1.95 -1.86
C VAL A 73 -10.78 -0.84 -1.82
N VAL A 74 -11.26 -0.53 -0.62
CA VAL A 74 -12.09 0.65 -0.35
C VAL A 74 -11.35 1.63 0.54
N CYS A 75 -11.49 2.93 0.26
CA CYS A 75 -11.09 3.98 1.18
C CYS A 75 -12.02 3.97 2.41
N ALA A 76 -11.63 3.22 3.44
CA ALA A 76 -12.41 3.02 4.65
C ALA A 76 -12.32 4.21 5.63
N GLU A 77 -11.28 5.03 5.50
CA GLU A 77 -11.05 6.19 6.36
C GLU A 77 -10.27 7.27 5.62
N TYR A 78 -10.61 8.54 5.85
CA TYR A 78 -9.91 9.71 5.29
C TYR A 78 -9.95 10.88 6.27
N ASN A 79 -8.80 11.55 6.44
CA ASN A 79 -8.68 12.86 7.08
C ASN A 79 -7.47 13.63 6.52
N SER A 80 -7.14 14.77 7.11
CA SER A 80 -6.07 15.66 6.63
C SER A 80 -4.66 15.08 6.67
N ASN A 81 -4.44 14.03 7.47
CA ASN A 81 -3.12 13.48 7.75
C ASN A 81 -2.94 12.05 7.20
N TYR A 82 -4.03 11.34 6.91
CA TYR A 82 -3.96 10.01 6.35
C TYR A 82 -5.25 9.57 5.65
N TRP A 83 -5.13 8.51 4.84
CA TRP A 83 -6.25 7.67 4.47
C TRP A 83 -5.93 6.20 4.70
N ARG A 84 -6.96 5.37 4.80
CA ARG A 84 -6.84 3.94 4.98
C ARG A 84 -7.61 3.18 3.91
N PHE A 85 -6.91 2.27 3.26
CA PHE A 85 -7.52 1.23 2.46
C PHE A 85 -7.82 -0.01 3.30
N MET A 86 -8.93 -0.66 2.97
CA MET A 86 -9.28 -2.00 3.43
C MET A 86 -9.55 -2.87 2.21
N THR A 87 -9.02 -4.09 2.20
CA THR A 87 -9.33 -5.08 1.15
C THR A 87 -10.79 -5.45 1.19
N ILE A 88 -11.45 -5.47 0.04
CA ILE A 88 -12.82 -5.96 -0.13
C ILE A 88 -12.85 -7.04 -1.22
N GLU A 89 -13.90 -7.85 -1.21
CA GLU A 89 -14.26 -8.65 -2.38
C GLU A 89 -15.25 -7.85 -3.23
N ALA A 90 -15.04 -7.84 -4.54
CA ALA A 90 -15.94 -7.19 -5.49
C ALA A 90 -16.35 -8.18 -6.59
N PRO A 91 -17.55 -8.04 -7.18
CA PRO A 91 -17.94 -8.80 -8.36
C PRO A 91 -16.93 -8.63 -9.51
N TYR A 92 -16.84 -9.60 -10.42
CA TYR A 92 -16.01 -9.52 -11.63
C TYR A 92 -14.50 -9.35 -11.40
N ASP A 93 -14.07 -9.40 -10.14
CA ASP A 93 -12.69 -9.35 -9.72
C ASP A 93 -12.35 -10.60 -8.90
N ASN A 94 -11.07 -10.89 -8.80
CA ASN A 94 -10.61 -12.03 -8.04
C ASN A 94 -10.46 -11.69 -6.56
N SER A 95 -10.36 -12.72 -5.72
CA SER A 95 -10.05 -12.53 -4.30
C SER A 95 -8.62 -12.03 -4.14
N HIS A 96 -8.45 -10.91 -3.44
CA HIS A 96 -7.13 -10.35 -3.12
C HIS A 96 -6.23 -11.42 -2.45
N PRO A 97 -4.93 -11.53 -2.83
CA PRO A 97 -4.02 -12.54 -2.30
C PRO A 97 -3.79 -12.43 -0.78
N VAL A 98 -4.01 -11.22 -0.25
CA VAL A 98 -4.00 -10.92 1.19
C VAL A 98 -5.25 -10.12 1.59
N THR A 99 -5.63 -10.17 2.86
CA THR A 99 -6.68 -9.34 3.44
C THR A 99 -6.06 -8.46 4.52
N GLY A 100 -6.46 -7.20 4.59
CA GLY A 100 -5.77 -6.28 5.47
C GLY A 100 -6.23 -4.83 5.40
N THR A 101 -5.55 -4.01 6.19
CA THR A 101 -5.71 -2.56 6.14
C THR A 101 -4.36 -1.91 5.89
N ARG A 102 -4.33 -0.93 5.00
CA ARG A 102 -3.13 -0.17 4.66
C ARG A 102 -3.41 1.32 4.81
N GLN A 103 -2.60 2.00 5.61
CA GLN A 103 -2.70 3.42 5.83
C GLN A 103 -1.55 4.14 5.13
N PHE A 104 -1.90 5.18 4.41
CA PHE A 104 -0.98 6.12 3.79
C PHE A 104 -1.11 7.44 4.54
N GLY A 105 0.00 8.04 4.94
CA GLY A 105 -0.10 9.25 5.74
C GLY A 105 1.17 10.07 5.82
N ILE A 106 0.97 11.23 6.43
CA ILE A 106 2.00 12.17 6.81
C ILE A 106 1.80 12.56 8.28
N GLU A 107 2.87 12.53 9.05
CA GLU A 107 2.88 12.99 10.43
C GLU A 107 4.04 13.96 10.66
N GLN A 108 3.82 14.97 11.49
CA GLN A 108 4.84 15.94 11.84
C GLN A 108 5.55 15.50 13.12
N ASN A 109 6.88 15.49 13.08
CA ASN A 109 7.74 15.24 14.22
C ASN A 109 7.86 16.50 15.10
N THR A 110 8.33 16.33 16.33
CA THR A 110 8.50 17.43 17.31
C THR A 110 9.51 18.49 16.86
N ASP A 111 10.43 18.14 15.98
CA ASP A 111 11.43 19.05 15.39
C ASP A 111 10.91 19.80 14.15
N GLY A 112 9.64 19.62 13.80
CA GLY A 112 9.00 20.24 12.64
C GLY A 112 9.20 19.48 11.32
N SER A 113 9.99 18.41 11.31
CA SER A 113 10.12 17.51 10.15
C SER A 113 8.88 16.63 9.96
N TYR A 114 8.81 15.90 8.84
CA TYR A 114 7.67 15.02 8.52
C TYR A 114 8.09 13.58 8.25
N ASN A 115 7.34 12.61 8.78
CA ASN A 115 7.38 11.24 8.29
C ASN A 115 6.26 11.05 7.28
N ILE A 116 6.63 10.60 6.07
CA ILE A 116 5.67 10.15 5.06
C ILE A 116 5.77 8.65 5.03
N TYR A 117 4.64 7.97 5.14
CA TYR A 117 4.65 6.54 5.40
C TYR A 117 3.52 5.80 4.71
N VAL A 118 3.80 4.51 4.46
CA VAL A 118 2.81 3.47 4.28
C VAL A 118 2.99 2.49 5.42
N ARG A 119 1.89 2.13 6.09
CA ARG A 119 1.88 1.08 7.12
C ARG A 119 0.69 0.17 6.90
N GLY A 120 0.88 -1.12 7.07
CA GLY A 120 -0.17 -2.10 6.83
C GLY A 120 -0.07 -3.30 7.74
N VAL A 121 -1.20 -4.01 7.85
CA VAL A 121 -1.26 -5.35 8.43
C VAL A 121 -2.01 -6.21 7.43
N ASP A 122 -1.34 -7.24 6.93
CA ASP A 122 -1.85 -8.16 5.93
C ASP A 122 -1.93 -9.59 6.52
N ARG A 123 -2.97 -10.33 6.13
CA ARG A 123 -3.17 -11.74 6.43
C ARG A 123 -3.43 -12.48 5.12
N PHE A 124 -2.92 -13.69 4.96
CA PHE A 124 -3.25 -14.49 3.77
C PHE A 124 -4.75 -14.73 3.67
N SER A 125 -5.29 -14.63 2.46
CA SER A 125 -6.60 -15.20 2.19
C SER A 125 -6.49 -16.73 2.24
N SER A 126 -7.54 -17.40 2.70
CA SER A 126 -7.55 -18.87 2.90
C SER A 126 -7.41 -19.67 1.61
N TYR A 127 -7.35 -19.00 0.45
CA TYR A 127 -7.41 -19.59 -0.88
C TYR A 127 -6.05 -19.66 -1.59
N ILE A 128 -4.94 -19.57 -0.86
CA ILE A 128 -3.61 -19.89 -1.41
C ILE A 128 -3.59 -21.39 -1.74
N GLN A 129 -3.98 -21.71 -2.98
CA GLN A 129 -3.95 -23.06 -3.52
C GLN A 129 -2.51 -23.59 -3.53
N GLY A 130 -2.36 -24.90 -3.29
CA GLY A 130 -1.07 -25.53 -2.99
C GLY A 130 0.06 -25.35 -4.03
N ALA A 131 -0.24 -24.95 -5.27
CA ALA A 131 0.78 -24.60 -6.27
C ALA A 131 1.32 -23.17 -6.12
N VAL A 132 0.47 -22.25 -5.65
CA VAL A 132 0.82 -20.86 -5.32
C VAL A 132 1.59 -20.83 -4.00
N ALA A 133 1.22 -21.70 -3.06
CA ALA A 133 1.95 -21.87 -1.80
C ALA A 133 3.44 -22.15 -2.06
N ASP A 134 3.84 -23.07 -2.94
CA ASP A 134 5.28 -23.36 -3.13
C ASP A 134 6.08 -22.22 -3.78
N LEU A 135 5.45 -21.37 -4.60
CA LEU A 135 6.04 -20.14 -5.16
C LEU A 135 6.12 -19.00 -4.12
N PHE A 136 5.13 -18.89 -3.24
CA PHE A 136 5.06 -17.85 -2.22
C PHE A 136 5.76 -18.25 -0.91
N LEU A 137 6.00 -19.54 -0.65
CA LEU A 137 6.56 -19.97 0.64
C LEU A 137 8.07 -19.73 0.79
N SER A 138 8.79 -19.23 -0.23
CA SER A 138 10.17 -18.76 -0.04
C SER A 138 10.23 -17.35 0.54
N ASP A 139 9.44 -16.41 0.02
CA ASP A 139 9.12 -15.12 0.66
C ASP A 139 7.76 -14.61 0.12
N PRO A 140 6.67 -14.80 0.87
CA PRO A 140 5.32 -14.56 0.34
C PRO A 140 4.99 -13.08 0.20
N PHE A 141 5.84 -12.21 0.72
CA PHE A 141 5.65 -10.76 0.70
C PHE A 141 6.69 -10.05 -0.17
N ALA A 142 7.60 -10.76 -0.87
CA ALA A 142 8.64 -10.11 -1.69
C ALA A 142 8.07 -9.09 -2.69
N PHE A 143 7.02 -9.45 -3.43
CA PHE A 143 6.34 -8.50 -4.34
C PHE A 143 5.73 -7.30 -3.62
N ALA A 144 5.18 -7.51 -2.43
CA ALA A 144 4.64 -6.42 -1.63
C ALA A 144 5.78 -5.54 -1.09
N ASP A 145 6.88 -6.13 -0.62
CA ASP A 145 8.05 -5.42 -0.13
C ASP A 145 8.64 -4.54 -1.26
N ASP A 146 8.84 -5.08 -2.47
CA ASP A 146 9.28 -4.33 -3.66
C ASP A 146 8.33 -3.15 -3.97
N LEU A 147 7.01 -3.37 -3.93
CA LEU A 147 6.00 -2.33 -4.16
C LEU A 147 6.15 -1.18 -3.14
N TRP A 148 6.30 -1.48 -1.84
CA TRP A 148 6.37 -0.44 -0.81
C TRP A 148 7.77 0.15 -0.62
N GLU A 149 8.81 -0.54 -1.07
CA GLU A 149 10.16 0.03 -1.21
C GLU A 149 10.19 1.01 -2.39
N SER A 150 9.60 0.67 -3.54
CA SER A 150 9.45 1.59 -4.68
C SER A 150 8.69 2.87 -4.28
N PHE A 151 7.70 2.74 -3.39
CA PHE A 151 7.03 3.88 -2.78
C PHE A 151 7.98 4.83 -2.06
N GLN A 152 8.86 4.30 -1.22
CA GLN A 152 9.82 5.12 -0.47
C GLN A 152 10.82 5.78 -1.43
N GLU A 153 11.32 5.03 -2.40
CA GLU A 153 12.29 5.52 -3.38
C GLU A 153 11.73 6.62 -4.27
N LYS A 154 10.56 6.41 -4.86
CA LYS A 154 9.92 7.39 -5.75
C LYS A 154 9.44 8.62 -4.99
N THR A 155 8.89 8.45 -3.79
CA THR A 155 8.52 9.59 -2.93
C THR A 155 9.75 10.41 -2.56
N ASN A 156 10.84 9.76 -2.14
CA ASN A 156 12.10 10.43 -1.84
C ASN A 156 12.66 11.18 -3.06
N THR A 157 12.64 10.53 -4.22
CA THR A 157 13.09 11.11 -5.49
C THR A 157 12.26 12.34 -5.85
N PHE A 158 10.93 12.24 -5.79
CA PHE A 158 10.02 13.36 -6.06
C PHE A 158 10.29 14.52 -5.11
N ILE A 159 10.44 14.26 -3.81
CA ILE A 159 10.67 15.32 -2.82
C ILE A 159 11.97 16.07 -3.11
N ASN A 160 13.07 15.33 -3.29
CA ASN A 160 14.39 15.91 -3.54
C ASN A 160 14.48 16.64 -4.90
N ALA A 161 13.77 16.15 -5.92
CA ALA A 161 13.72 16.79 -7.24
C ALA A 161 12.88 18.09 -7.24
N ASN A 162 11.99 18.27 -6.27
CA ASN A 162 11.05 19.40 -6.23
C ASN A 162 11.33 20.36 -5.07
N GLY A 163 12.59 20.50 -4.66
CA GLY A 163 13.02 21.52 -3.68
C GLY A 163 12.71 21.20 -2.22
N GLY A 164 12.27 19.97 -1.93
CA GLY A 164 12.23 19.43 -0.57
C GLY A 164 13.55 18.76 -0.18
N LEU A 165 13.58 18.17 1.02
CA LEU A 165 14.68 17.34 1.50
C LEU A 165 14.12 16.08 2.15
N SER A 166 14.50 14.92 1.65
CA SER A 166 14.03 13.62 2.11
C SER A 166 15.19 12.63 2.26
N LEU A 167 15.03 11.72 3.22
CA LEU A 167 15.86 10.55 3.43
C LEU A 167 14.93 9.34 3.60
N ILE A 168 15.36 8.18 3.12
CA ILE A 168 14.63 6.92 3.29
C ILE A 168 15.00 6.32 4.64
N ASN A 169 13.99 5.92 5.41
CA ASN A 169 14.19 5.15 6.64
C ASN A 169 14.15 3.66 6.31
N THR A 170 14.86 2.83 7.08
CA THR A 170 14.80 1.39 6.91
C THR A 170 13.38 0.88 7.20
N PRO A 171 12.77 0.08 6.28
CA PRO A 171 11.48 -0.53 6.52
C PRO A 171 11.46 -1.43 7.75
N ILE A 172 10.34 -1.47 8.46
CA ILE A 172 10.13 -2.36 9.61
C ILE A 172 9.14 -3.46 9.19
N HIS A 173 9.61 -4.70 9.15
CA HIS A 173 8.78 -5.87 8.86
C HIS A 173 8.59 -6.70 10.14
N ASN A 174 7.34 -6.86 10.55
CA ASN A 174 6.97 -7.76 11.65
C ASN A 174 6.23 -8.96 11.08
N ARG A 175 6.98 -9.99 10.65
CA ARG A 175 6.43 -11.19 10.00
C ARG A 175 7.00 -12.47 10.64
N PRO A 176 6.21 -13.57 10.69
CA PRO A 176 6.75 -14.88 11.04
C PRO A 176 7.89 -15.27 10.08
N ASP A 177 8.81 -16.10 10.58
CA ASP A 177 9.79 -16.78 9.74
C ASP A 177 9.06 -17.87 8.94
N TRP A 178 8.60 -17.52 7.73
CA TRP A 178 7.82 -18.42 6.88
C TRP A 178 8.60 -19.66 6.44
N GLY A 179 9.94 -19.58 6.39
CA GLY A 179 10.80 -20.74 6.17
C GLY A 179 10.69 -21.74 7.32
N LYS A 180 10.76 -21.27 8.57
CA LYS A 180 10.51 -22.11 9.75
C LYS A 180 9.07 -22.64 9.80
N VAL A 181 8.08 -21.82 9.44
CA VAL A 181 6.67 -22.26 9.39
C VAL A 181 6.52 -23.39 8.36
N LYS A 182 7.11 -23.26 7.17
CA LYS A 182 7.11 -24.30 6.13
C LYS A 182 7.73 -25.60 6.66
N ASP A 183 8.91 -25.52 7.28
CA ASP A 183 9.59 -26.68 7.84
C ASP A 183 8.73 -27.41 8.88
N VAL A 184 8.01 -26.68 9.73
CA VAL A 184 7.10 -27.30 10.71
C VAL A 184 5.90 -27.96 10.03
N LEU A 185 5.27 -27.29 9.07
CA LEU A 185 4.12 -27.83 8.33
C LEU A 185 4.49 -29.09 7.51
N GLN A 186 5.74 -29.17 7.05
CA GLN A 186 6.27 -30.33 6.33
C GLN A 186 6.77 -31.45 7.25
N GLY A 187 6.76 -31.25 8.57
CA GLY A 187 7.26 -32.22 9.55
C GLY A 187 8.79 -32.27 9.64
N ASN A 188 9.50 -31.30 9.04
CA ASN A 188 10.97 -31.18 9.12
C ASN A 188 11.43 -30.56 10.45
N ARG A 189 10.55 -29.86 11.17
CA ARG A 189 10.78 -29.25 12.49
C ARG A 189 9.60 -29.45 13.44
N PRO A 190 9.81 -29.49 14.77
CA PRO A 190 8.71 -29.49 15.73
C PRO A 190 8.06 -28.10 15.86
N ILE A 191 6.77 -28.04 16.20
CA ILE A 191 6.03 -26.77 16.40
C ILE A 191 6.65 -25.85 17.47
N SER A 192 7.37 -26.42 18.43
CA SER A 192 8.09 -25.67 19.47
C SER A 192 9.15 -24.71 18.92
N ASP A 193 9.65 -24.94 17.70
CA ASP A 193 10.66 -24.08 17.05
C ASP A 193 10.11 -22.74 16.56
N LEU A 194 8.77 -22.59 16.47
CA LEU A 194 8.13 -21.34 16.04
C LEU A 194 8.08 -20.27 17.14
N GLY A 195 8.40 -20.64 18.38
CA GLY A 195 8.52 -19.70 19.49
C GLY A 195 7.19 -19.08 19.89
N CYS A 196 6.38 -19.83 20.61
CA CYS A 196 5.28 -19.35 21.45
C CYS A 196 5.19 -20.29 22.66
N ASN A 197 5.83 -19.94 23.78
CA ASN A 197 5.56 -20.52 25.10
C ASN A 197 4.84 -19.49 25.95
#